data_AF-A0A1Y1REC5-F1
#
_entry.id   AF-A0A1Y1REC5-F1
#
_cell.length_a   1.000
_cell.length_b   1.000
_cell.length_c   1.000
_cell.angle_alpha   90.00
_cell.angle_beta   90.00
_cell.angle_gamma   90.00
#
_symmetry.space_group_name_H-M   'P 1'
#
loop_
_entity.id
_entity.type
_entity.pdbx_description
1 polymer ?
#
loop_
_entity_poly.entity_id
_entity_poly.type
_entity_poly.pdbx_seq_one_letter_code
_entity_poly.pdbx_strand_id
1 'polypeptide(L)'
;YPNPFNPITTIRYAIPRASDVQIRVYNISGQQVKTLVDTPQDAGYYSVVWDGRNDRGNQVGSGTYFYVIKAGMDEAMRKMVLLK
;
A
#
# COMPACT_ATOMS: atom_id res chain seq x y z
N TYR A 1 11.63 -10.85 26.15
CA TYR A 1 10.66 -11.61 25.33
C TYR A 1 10.27 -10.73 24.16
N PRO A 2 10.66 -10.97 22.89
CA PRO A 2 10.18 -10.12 21.82
C PRO A 2 8.98 -10.80 21.13
N ASN A 3 7.85 -10.11 21.19
CA ASN A 3 6.69 -10.34 20.34
C ASN A 3 7.10 -10.09 18.87
N PRO A 4 7.14 -11.10 17.97
CA PRO A 4 7.49 -10.90 16.58
C PRO A 4 6.20 -10.70 15.77
N PHE A 5 5.45 -9.63 16.05
CA PHE A 5 4.32 -9.29 15.19
C PHE A 5 4.89 -8.57 13.96
N ASN A 6 4.99 -9.30 12.85
CA ASN A 6 5.27 -8.72 11.54
C ASN A 6 3.92 -8.54 10.83
N PRO A 7 3.27 -7.37 10.96
CA PRO A 7 1.98 -7.12 10.33
C PRO A 7 2.16 -7.05 8.80
N ILE A 8 1.64 -8.07 8.11
CA ILE A 8 1.58 -8.12 6.66
C ILE A 8 0.18 -7.67 6.24
N THR A 9 0.09 -6.65 5.39
CA THR A 9 -1.18 -6.20 4.81
C THR A 9 -1.22 -6.57 3.33
N THR A 10 -2.21 -7.39 2.95
CA THR A 10 -2.47 -7.71 1.54
C THR A 10 -3.51 -6.76 0.98
N ILE A 11 -3.14 -5.97 -0.03
CA ILE A 11 -4.03 -5.08 -0.76
C ILE A 11 -4.45 -5.79 -2.04
N ARG A 12 -5.74 -6.12 -2.16
CA ARG A 12 -6.33 -6.71 -3.37
C ARG A 12 -7.09 -5.63 -4.13
N TYR A 13 -6.92 -5.59 -5.44
CA TYR A 13 -7.54 -4.59 -6.30
C TYR A 13 -7.85 -5.17 -7.68
N ALA A 14 -8.82 -4.55 -8.35
CA ALA A 14 -9.24 -4.92 -9.68
C ALA A 14 -9.04 -3.72 -10.61
N ILE A 15 -8.59 -4.00 -11.82
CA ILE A 15 -8.39 -3.02 -12.87
C ILE A 15 -9.38 -3.34 -13.99
N PRO A 16 -10.37 -2.48 -14.27
CA PRO A 16 -11.38 -2.76 -15.28
C PRO A 16 -10.85 -2.60 -16.72
N ARG A 17 -9.78 -1.81 -16.92
CA ARG A 17 -9.16 -1.52 -18.23
C ARG A 17 -7.66 -1.27 -18.05
N ALA A 18 -6.86 -1.65 -19.04
CA ALA A 18 -5.41 -1.40 -19.02
C ALA A 18 -5.11 0.08 -18.71
N SER A 19 -4.26 0.32 -17.71
CA SER A 19 -3.96 1.66 -17.20
C SER A 19 -2.63 1.70 -16.43
N ASP A 20 -2.09 2.90 -16.26
CA ASP A 20 -0.99 3.13 -15.34
C ASP A 20 -1.49 3.03 -13.90
N VAL A 21 -0.92 2.09 -13.14
CA VAL A 21 -1.32 1.81 -11.77
C VAL A 21 -0.25 2.31 -10.81
N GLN A 22 -0.73 3.07 -9.82
CA GLN A 22 0.10 3.52 -8.72
C GLN A 22 -0.55 3.19 -7.39
N ILE A 23 0.20 2.51 -6.52
CA ILE A 23 -0.23 2.21 -5.14
C ILE A 23 0.82 2.76 -4.20
N ARG A 24 0.42 3.72 -3.37
CA ARG A 24 1.30 4.39 -2.41
C ARG A 24 0.70 4.32 -1.01
N VAL A 25 1.58 4.21 -0.02
CA VAL A 25 1.25 4.20 1.40
C VAL A 25 1.66 5.53 2.04
N TYR A 26 0.80 6.06 2.89
CA TYR A 26 0.97 7.32 3.61
C TYR A 26 0.75 7.11 5.11
N ASN A 27 1.44 7.89 5.94
CA ASN A 27 1.13 7.98 7.37
C ASN A 27 0.02 9.01 7.63
N ILE A 28 -0.40 9.16 8.89
CA ILE A 28 -1.46 10.11 9.29
C ILE A 28 -1.11 11.58 9.02
N SER A 29 0.18 11.91 8.90
CA SER A 29 0.66 13.26 8.56
C SER A 29 0.66 13.53 7.05
N GLY A 30 0.20 12.58 6.23
CA GLY A 30 0.21 12.69 4.77
C GLY A 30 1.58 12.47 4.14
N GLN A 31 2.59 12.05 4.91
CA GLN A 31 3.90 11.72 4.36
C GLN A 31 3.84 10.38 3.63
N GLN A 32 4.34 10.35 2.39
CA GLN A 32 4.52 9.09 1.66
C GLN A 32 5.56 8.22 2.36
N VAL A 33 5.17 6.99 2.66
CA VAL A 33 5.97 5.98 3.36
C VAL A 33 6.55 4.97 2.38
N LYS A 34 5.73 4.48 1.44
CA LYS A 34 6.09 3.39 0.53
C LYS A 34 5.40 3.55 -0.81
N THR A 35 6.11 3.26 -1.90
CA THR A 35 5.52 2.96 -3.20
C THR A 35 5.49 1.44 -3.36
N LEU A 36 4.30 0.89 -3.57
CA LEU A 36 4.06 -0.55 -3.70
C LEU A 36 3.96 -0.98 -5.17
N VAL A 37 3.33 -0.15 -6.00
CA VAL A 37 3.15 -0.35 -7.45
C VAL A 37 3.30 1.00 -8.13
N ASP A 38 3.99 1.02 -9.26
CA ASP A 38 4.15 2.21 -10.12
C ASP A 38 4.47 1.78 -11.57
N THR A 39 3.52 1.08 -12.18
CA THR A 39 3.72 0.40 -13.48
C THR A 39 2.41 0.31 -14.27
N PRO A 40 2.46 0.28 -15.62
CA PRO A 40 1.30 -0.09 -16.42
C PRO A 40 0.86 -1.53 -16.11
N GLN A 41 -0.46 -1.75 -16.01
CA GLN A 41 -1.06 -3.07 -15.80
C GLN A 41 -2.29 -3.23 -16.70
N ASP A 42 -2.49 -4.44 -17.23
CA ASP A 42 -3.67 -4.80 -18.01
C ASP A 42 -4.93 -4.92 -17.13
N ALA A 43 -6.09 -5.07 -17.76
CA ALA A 43 -7.31 -5.39 -17.04
C ALA A 43 -7.19 -6.73 -16.32
N GLY A 44 -7.56 -6.79 -15.03
CA GLY A 44 -7.43 -8.00 -14.24
C GLY A 44 -7.55 -7.77 -12.73
N TYR A 45 -7.30 -8.84 -11.98
CA TYR A 45 -7.26 -8.83 -10.52
C TYR A 45 -5.82 -8.99 -10.04
N TYR A 46 -5.42 -8.12 -9.13
CA TYR A 46 -4.06 -8.05 -8.63
C TYR A 46 -4.03 -8.01 -7.10
N SER A 47 -2.87 -8.33 -6.55
CA SER A 47 -2.60 -8.15 -5.13
C SER A 47 -1.19 -7.70 -4.91
N VAL A 48 -1.00 -6.78 -3.96
CA VAL A 48 0.31 -6.34 -3.50
C VAL A 48 0.38 -6.43 -1.99
N VAL A 49 1.57 -6.72 -1.47
CA VAL A 49 1.81 -6.88 -0.05
C VAL A 49 2.61 -5.70 0.48
N TRP A 50 2.15 -5.13 1.58
CA TRP A 50 2.95 -4.22 2.40
C TRP A 50 3.34 -4.90 3.70
N ASP A 51 4.64 -4.91 3.99
CA ASP A 51 5.26 -5.58 5.13
C ASP A 51 5.61 -4.62 6.29
N GLY A 52 5.04 -3.41 6.28
CA GLY A 52 5.32 -2.40 7.29
C GLY A 52 6.70 -1.75 7.16
N ARG A 53 7.34 -1.81 5.97
CA ARG A 53 8.57 -1.07 5.68
C ARG A 53 8.32 0.16 4.81
N ASN A 54 9.20 1.15 4.91
CA ASN A 54 9.22 2.31 4.01
C ASN A 54 10.03 2.04 2.73
N ASP A 55 10.13 3.04 1.86
CA ASP A 55 10.90 2.95 0.60
C ASP A 55 12.40 2.66 0.81
N ARG A 56 12.96 3.01 1.98
CA ARG A 56 14.35 2.70 2.36
C ARG A 56 14.53 1.30 2.96
N GLY A 57 13.46 0.50 3.05
CA GLY A 57 13.49 -0.84 3.63
C GLY A 57 13.48 -0.86 5.17
N ASN A 58 13.34 0.30 5.82
CA ASN A 58 13.26 0.41 7.27
C ASN A 58 11.84 0.14 7.76
N GLN A 59 11.70 -0.57 8.89
CA GLN A 59 10.40 -0.74 9.52
C GLN A 59 9.83 0.60 9.98
N VAL A 60 8.53 0.81 9.75
CA VAL A 60 7.80 1.94 10.33
C VAL A 60 7.15 1.54 11.66
N GLY A 61 6.75 2.53 12.46
CA GLY A 61 6.11 2.30 13.76
C GLY A 61 4.67 1.81 13.64
N SER A 62 4.13 1.21 14.72
CA SER A 62 2.70 0.93 14.83
C SER A 62 1.89 2.22 14.69
N GLY A 63 0.75 2.17 14.02
CA GLY A 63 -0.06 3.36 13.80
C GLY A 63 -1.10 3.21 12.70
N THR A 64 -1.80 4.30 12.44
CA THR A 64 -2.71 4.40 11.29
C THR A 64 -1.95 4.82 10.05
N TYR A 65 -2.20 4.11 8.96
CA TYR A 65 -1.69 4.41 7.64
C TYR A 65 -2.85 4.41 6.64
N PHE A 66 -2.59 4.96 5.47
CA PHE A 66 -3.52 4.95 4.35
C PHE A 66 -2.79 4.45 3.13
N TYR A 67 -3.47 3.69 2.28
CA TYR A 67 -2.99 3.49 0.92
C TYR A 67 -3.92 4.20 -0.05
N VAL A 68 -3.32 4.72 -1.11
CA VAL A 68 -4.01 5.29 -2.27
C VAL A 68 -3.69 4.40 -3.46
N ILE A 69 -4.73 3.94 -4.15
CA ILE A 69 -4.62 3.30 -5.45
C ILE A 69 -5.14 4.25 -6.51
N LYS A 70 -4.34 4.47 -7.54
CA LYS A 70 -4.71 5.20 -8.75
C LYS A 70 -4.55 4.29 -9.95
N ALA A 71 -5.57 4.21 -10.79
CA ALA A 71 -5.59 3.43 -12.03
C ALA A 71 -6.24 4.28 -13.12
N GLY A 72 -5.42 4.92 -13.96
CA GLY A 72 -5.91 5.90 -14.93
C GLY A 72 -6.59 7.10 -14.26
N MET A 73 -7.90 7.27 -14.49
CA MET A 73 -8.71 8.34 -13.89
C MET A 73 -9.35 7.96 -12.55
N ASP A 74 -9.37 6.67 -12.21
CA ASP A 74 -9.95 6.20 -10.96
C ASP A 74 -8.93 6.30 -9.82
N GLU A 75 -9.37 6.82 -8.68
CA GLU A 75 -8.57 6.91 -7.46
C GLU A 75 -9.39 6.48 -6.24
N ALA A 76 -8.79 5.68 -5.37
CA ALA A 76 -9.40 5.28 -4.11
C ALA A 76 -8.39 5.29 -2.98
N MET A 77 -8.83 5.74 -1.80
CA MET A 77 -8.03 5.77 -0.57
C MET A 77 -8.67 4.85 0.47
N ARG A 78 -7.86 4.03 1.14
CA ARG A 78 -8.32 3.21 2.27
C ARG A 78 -7.39 3.30 3.47
N LYS A 79 -7.99 3.26 4.66
CA LYS A 79 -7.30 3.25 5.95
C LYS A 79 -6.86 1.82 6.31
N MET A 80 -5.68 1.71 6.91
CA MET A 80 -5.17 0.48 7.52
C MET A 80 -4.51 0.78 8.88
N VAL A 81 -4.49 -0.20 9.76
CA VAL A 81 -3.85 -0.10 11.08
C VAL A 81 -2.72 -1.11 11.15
N LEU A 82 -1.52 -0.61 11.41
CA LEU A 82 -0.34 -1.42 11.64
C LEU A 82 -0.17 -1.60 13.15
N LEU A 83 -0.27 -2.85 13.62
CA LEU A 83 -0.04 -3.22 15.01
C LEU A 83 1.29 -3.98 15.08
N LYS A 84 2.10 -3.76 16.13
CA LYS A 84 3.31 -4.53 16.46
C LYS A 84 3.14 -5.14 17.85
#